data_AF-A0A7S4SXY4-F1
#
_entry.id   AF-A0A7S4SXY4-F1
#
_cell.length_a   1.000
_cell.length_b   1.000
_cell.length_c   1.000
_cell.angle_alpha   90.00
_cell.angle_beta   90.00
_cell.angle_gamma   90.00
#
_symmetry.space_group_name_H-M   'P 1'
#
loop_
_entity.id
_entity.type
_entity.pdbx_description
1 polymer ?
#
loop_
_entity_poly.entity_id
_entity_poly.type
_entity_poly.pdbx_seq_one_letter_code
_entity_poly.pdbx_strand_id
1 'polypeptide(L)'
;QSKASAEERAAAPVQPGQMAEAEAPSCCSLPGAVAEGPHAPRRRTWDESAPSEAAPHQVQESGGQVHPEDSAQPFSHVLSFGSRCLVARVLQEAGVRKYAGPFDWIYSTVEMVRHCLQDRFEVFLAPEQLQRAGHAWGHQTYGPMIRRGVVFPHHEPLERDRSHFVRSAERLRHVLASPERKLLVLAHVVRSRKELRLLPRSLLELRSLFDDLRTQGVSNFELAAVHVVEGRSKWRCGPSGTSEVPKVRAVHDTGHGCERLVLHELQCVGGCTGLRFKSALDEEALRSIILDRRHRFALQPDPLPPTAPPLRRKQRRLMGDPISPLPKRRCCSAAKRQRRLSGELGVRHPATEAPRCGAARELPGTILELSEDEAGGEAQGPPRARQGSRSEGDMALLLEQMAAEGEEAWQREVAAARAQAAAAAVEAGDPGLAEVLEASAHAFAEEARHRR
;
A
#
# COMPACT_ATOMS: atom_id res chain seq x y z
N GLN A 1 3.97 58.13 47.14
CA GLN A 1 3.08 57.20 47.89
C GLN A 1 2.57 56.20 46.85
N SER A 2 2.87 54.90 46.81
CA SER A 2 3.39 53.92 47.78
C SER A 2 3.85 52.64 47.03
N LYS A 3 5.02 52.09 47.44
CA LYS A 3 5.49 50.67 47.48
C LYS A 3 5.59 49.87 46.14
N ALA A 4 6.77 49.44 45.65
CA ALA A 4 7.72 48.38 46.12
C ALA A 4 7.05 46.98 46.18
N SER A 5 7.51 45.88 45.55
CA SER A 5 8.85 45.25 45.41
C SER A 5 8.78 44.21 44.24
N ALA A 6 9.75 43.98 43.34
CA ALA A 6 11.09 43.39 43.46
C ALA A 6 11.14 41.94 44.03
N GLU A 7 11.33 40.94 43.16
CA GLU A 7 12.04 39.69 43.48
C GLU A 7 12.65 39.07 42.21
N GLU A 8 13.97 39.21 42.10
CA GLU A 8 14.86 38.72 41.06
C GLU A 8 15.64 37.54 41.68
N ARG A 9 15.51 36.33 41.11
CA ARG A 9 16.26 35.15 41.59
C ARG A 9 17.56 35.02 40.81
N ALA A 10 18.65 35.31 41.52
CA ALA A 10 20.03 35.13 41.11
C ALA A 10 20.41 33.66 40.94
N ALA A 11 21.11 33.35 39.85
CA ALA A 11 21.85 32.11 39.64
C ALA A 11 23.25 32.26 40.28
N ALA A 12 23.64 31.28 41.10
CA ALA A 12 24.96 31.22 41.72
C ALA A 12 25.97 30.47 40.83
N PRO A 13 27.27 30.82 40.88
CA PRO A 13 28.31 30.23 40.05
C PRO A 13 28.87 28.92 40.63
N VAL A 14 29.16 27.96 39.74
CA VAL A 14 29.86 26.71 40.04
C VAL A 14 31.38 26.95 40.00
N GLN A 15 32.08 26.62 41.09
CA GLN A 15 33.55 26.56 41.12
C GLN A 15 34.07 25.13 40.87
N PRO A 16 35.28 24.97 40.29
CA PRO A 16 35.96 23.68 40.16
C PRO A 16 37.10 23.50 41.19
N GLY A 17 37.21 22.33 41.78
CA GLY A 17 38.35 21.88 42.60
C GLY A 17 38.05 20.49 43.18
N GLN A 18 38.71 19.42 42.72
CA GLN A 18 40.02 18.88 43.12
C GLN A 18 39.88 17.62 44.00
N MET A 19 40.43 16.54 43.47
CA MET A 19 41.11 15.38 44.07
C MET A 19 40.62 14.76 45.39
N ALA A 20 40.34 13.45 45.33
CA ALA A 20 40.74 12.52 46.39
C ALA A 20 40.99 11.12 45.78
N GLU A 21 42.20 10.62 46.04
CA GLU A 21 42.68 9.27 45.82
C GLU A 21 41.91 8.26 46.69
N ALA A 22 41.68 7.05 46.18
CA ALA A 22 41.40 5.89 47.03
C ALA A 22 41.93 4.61 46.36
N GLU A 23 42.56 3.81 47.20
CA GLU A 23 43.52 2.76 46.94
C GLU A 23 42.94 1.44 46.39
N ALA A 24 43.85 0.62 45.85
CA ALA A 24 43.65 -0.73 45.34
C ALA A 24 43.18 -1.75 46.41
N PRO A 25 42.80 -2.96 45.99
CA PRO A 25 43.70 -4.05 46.31
C PRO A 25 44.04 -5.01 45.16
N SER A 26 45.18 -5.63 45.41
CA SER A 26 46.03 -6.51 44.62
C SER A 26 45.53 -7.95 44.45
N CYS A 27 46.09 -8.59 43.41
CA CYS A 27 46.47 -10.00 43.32
C CYS A 27 45.43 -11.05 42.88
N CYS A 28 45.56 -11.53 41.63
CA CYS A 28 45.90 -12.92 41.30
C CYS A 28 46.28 -13.03 39.80
N SER A 29 47.32 -13.79 39.52
CA SER A 29 48.04 -13.85 38.24
C SER A 29 47.70 -15.11 37.41
N LEU A 30 48.00 -15.01 36.11
CA LEU A 30 48.28 -16.06 35.09
C LEU A 30 47.09 -16.81 34.42
N PRO A 31 47.31 -17.45 33.24
CA PRO A 31 47.88 -16.92 31.99
C PRO A 31 47.09 -17.38 30.75
N GLY A 32 47.40 -16.85 29.56
CA GLY A 32 47.11 -17.57 28.30
C GLY A 32 46.64 -16.69 27.14
N ALA A 33 47.59 -16.35 26.27
CA ALA A 33 47.38 -15.65 25.03
C ALA A 33 46.61 -16.49 24.00
N VAL A 34 45.66 -15.87 23.29
CA VAL A 34 45.46 -16.08 21.84
C VAL A 34 45.08 -14.73 21.23
N ALA A 35 45.96 -14.19 20.41
CA ALA A 35 45.73 -12.98 19.65
C ALA A 35 44.89 -13.32 18.41
N GLU A 36 43.63 -12.87 18.37
CA GLU A 36 42.87 -12.74 17.12
C GLU A 36 42.84 -11.27 16.73
N GLY A 37 43.48 -10.98 15.59
CA GLY A 37 43.55 -9.64 15.01
C GLY A 37 42.20 -9.20 14.40
N PRO A 38 42.01 -7.89 14.20
CA PRO A 38 40.77 -7.36 13.65
C PRO A 38 40.72 -7.61 12.13
N HIS A 39 39.86 -8.53 11.70
CA HIS A 39 39.43 -8.61 10.30
C HIS A 39 38.54 -7.42 9.97
N ALA A 40 39.15 -6.36 9.44
CA ALA A 40 38.44 -5.31 8.73
C ALA A 40 37.77 -5.91 7.48
N PRO A 41 36.48 -5.64 7.21
CA PRO A 41 35.84 -6.10 5.99
C PRO A 41 36.43 -5.36 4.78
N ARG A 42 37.05 -6.14 3.87
CA ARG A 42 37.50 -5.67 2.55
C ARG A 42 36.31 -5.08 1.79
N ARG A 43 36.31 -3.75 1.63
CA ARG A 43 35.48 -3.07 0.62
C ARG A 43 35.89 -3.61 -0.75
N ARG A 44 35.01 -4.39 -1.39
CA ARG A 44 35.11 -4.63 -2.83
C ARG A 44 34.70 -3.33 -3.51
N THR A 45 35.66 -2.68 -4.16
CA THR A 45 35.38 -1.64 -5.14
C THR A 45 34.58 -2.28 -6.27
N TRP A 46 33.35 -1.81 -6.47
CA TRP A 46 32.55 -2.15 -7.63
C TRP A 46 33.19 -1.47 -8.84
N ASP A 47 33.68 -2.27 -9.77
CA ASP A 47 34.16 -1.82 -11.07
C ASP A 47 32.92 -1.42 -11.90
N GLU A 48 32.70 -0.10 -12.06
CA GLU A 48 31.66 0.50 -12.91
C GLU A 48 32.02 0.35 -14.40
N SER A 49 32.24 -0.89 -14.84
CA SER A 49 32.29 -1.19 -16.27
C SER A 49 30.86 -1.11 -16.82
N ALA A 50 30.59 -0.05 -17.58
CA ALA A 50 29.30 0.25 -18.19
C ALA A 50 28.72 -0.96 -18.94
N PRO A 51 27.41 -1.26 -18.81
CA PRO A 51 26.80 -2.32 -19.57
C PRO A 51 26.73 -1.92 -21.06
N SER A 52 27.49 -2.64 -21.88
CA SER A 52 27.34 -2.66 -23.34
C SER A 52 25.86 -2.83 -23.69
N GLU A 53 25.34 -1.95 -24.56
CA GLU A 53 24.00 -2.02 -25.14
C GLU A 53 23.82 -3.35 -25.91
N ALA A 54 23.46 -4.41 -25.19
CA ALA A 54 23.05 -5.66 -25.80
C ALA A 54 21.63 -5.47 -26.37
N ALA A 55 21.49 -5.68 -27.68
CA ALA A 55 20.22 -5.67 -28.39
C ALA A 55 19.17 -6.53 -27.65
N PRO A 56 17.87 -6.18 -27.72
CA PRO A 56 16.82 -6.92 -27.04
C PRO A 56 16.81 -8.37 -27.53
N HIS A 57 17.33 -9.28 -26.70
CA HIS A 57 17.18 -10.71 -26.90
C HIS A 57 15.68 -11.02 -26.98
N GLN A 58 15.22 -11.42 -28.16
CA GLN A 58 13.95 -12.10 -28.28
C GLN A 58 14.06 -13.36 -27.42
N VAL A 59 13.30 -13.39 -26.32
CA VAL A 59 13.09 -14.61 -25.55
C VAL A 59 12.37 -15.57 -26.50
N GLN A 60 13.14 -16.44 -27.15
CA GLN A 60 12.59 -17.61 -27.80
C GLN A 60 11.86 -18.40 -26.72
N GLU A 61 10.57 -18.67 -26.94
CA GLU A 61 9.79 -19.69 -26.24
C GLU A 61 10.41 -21.05 -26.58
N SER A 62 11.61 -21.29 -26.07
CA SER A 62 12.22 -22.59 -26.06
C SER A 62 11.41 -23.40 -25.07
N GLY A 63 10.76 -24.45 -25.56
CA GLY A 63 10.08 -25.46 -24.74
C GLY A 63 11.08 -26.24 -23.90
N GLY A 64 11.78 -25.56 -23.00
CA GLY A 64 12.72 -26.13 -22.06
C GLY A 64 12.00 -27.15 -21.20
N GLN A 65 12.52 -28.37 -21.20
CA GLN A 65 12.07 -29.43 -20.29
C GLN A 65 12.20 -28.91 -18.85
N VAL A 66 11.06 -28.70 -18.20
CA VAL A 66 10.99 -28.26 -16.81
C VAL A 66 11.60 -29.38 -15.95
N HIS A 67 12.76 -29.14 -15.36
CA HIS A 67 13.31 -30.05 -14.37
C HIS A 67 12.31 -30.17 -13.20
N PRO A 68 11.81 -31.37 -12.88
CA PRO A 68 10.65 -31.55 -11.99
C PRO A 68 10.90 -31.20 -10.51
N GLU A 69 12.14 -30.98 -10.07
CA GLU A 69 12.46 -30.92 -8.64
C GLU A 69 12.37 -29.52 -7.99
N ASP A 70 12.70 -28.44 -8.71
CA ASP A 70 12.75 -27.10 -8.08
C ASP A 70 11.38 -26.44 -7.85
N SER A 71 10.30 -26.99 -8.41
CA SER A 71 8.93 -26.49 -8.23
C SER A 71 8.11 -27.29 -7.21
N ALA A 72 8.72 -28.25 -6.51
CA ALA A 72 7.97 -29.22 -5.71
C ALA A 72 7.40 -28.63 -4.42
N GLN A 73 8.10 -27.70 -3.76
CA GLN A 73 7.69 -27.22 -2.45
C GLN A 73 6.54 -26.18 -2.54
N PRO A 74 5.44 -26.41 -1.83
CA PRO A 74 4.34 -25.44 -1.77
C PRO A 74 4.74 -24.18 -0.99
N PHE A 75 4.16 -23.05 -1.34
CA PHE A 75 4.28 -21.81 -0.57
C PHE A 75 3.54 -21.93 0.76
N SER A 76 4.26 -21.68 1.85
CA SER A 76 3.72 -21.60 3.21
C SER A 76 3.22 -20.20 3.55
N HIS A 77 3.84 -19.18 2.96
CA HIS A 77 3.53 -17.77 3.21
C HIS A 77 3.30 -17.01 1.91
N VAL A 78 2.31 -16.14 1.88
CA VAL A 78 2.02 -15.25 0.74
C VAL A 78 1.78 -13.84 1.28
N LEU A 79 2.55 -12.88 0.80
CA LEU A 79 2.58 -11.51 1.30
C LEU A 79 2.60 -10.49 0.16
N SER A 80 1.90 -9.38 0.34
CA SER A 80 2.00 -8.22 -0.56
C SER A 80 3.16 -7.32 -0.12
N PHE A 81 4.03 -6.97 -1.06
CA PHE A 81 4.89 -5.78 -1.02
C PHE A 81 4.31 -4.64 -1.86
N GLY A 82 3.12 -4.86 -2.43
CA GLY A 82 2.54 -4.09 -3.51
C GLY A 82 2.39 -2.60 -3.23
N SER A 83 2.57 -1.82 -4.30
CA SER A 83 2.45 -0.36 -4.28
C SER A 83 1.05 0.17 -3.98
N ARG A 84 0.04 -0.72 -3.98
CA ARG A 84 -1.38 -0.39 -3.86
C ARG A 84 -2.17 -1.52 -3.19
N CYS A 85 -3.38 -1.18 -2.75
CA CYS A 85 -4.40 -2.09 -2.22
C CYS A 85 -4.76 -3.29 -3.13
N LEU A 86 -4.51 -3.19 -4.44
CA LEU A 86 -4.86 -4.21 -5.43
C LEU A 86 -4.33 -5.61 -5.10
N VAL A 87 -3.03 -5.73 -4.78
CA VAL A 87 -2.40 -7.05 -4.53
C VAL A 87 -3.00 -7.69 -3.29
N ALA A 88 -3.06 -6.94 -2.18
CA ALA A 88 -3.66 -7.41 -0.95
C ALA A 88 -5.09 -7.92 -1.17
N ARG A 89 -5.89 -7.21 -1.98
CA ARG A 89 -7.25 -7.62 -2.35
C ARG A 89 -7.27 -8.92 -3.16
N VAL A 90 -6.50 -9.02 -4.24
CA VAL A 90 -6.48 -10.21 -5.11
C VAL A 90 -6.03 -11.45 -4.33
N LEU A 91 -5.02 -11.32 -3.48
CA LEU A 91 -4.56 -12.41 -2.61
C LEU A 91 -5.64 -12.87 -1.62
N GLN A 92 -6.42 -11.93 -1.08
CA GLN A 92 -7.54 -12.23 -0.18
C GLN A 92 -8.70 -12.92 -0.90
N GLU A 93 -9.10 -12.41 -2.05
CA GLU A 93 -10.18 -13.00 -2.86
C GLU A 93 -9.80 -14.38 -3.41
N ALA A 94 -8.51 -14.60 -3.70
CA ALA A 94 -7.99 -15.91 -4.08
C ALA A 94 -7.86 -16.88 -2.88
N GLY A 95 -8.09 -16.44 -1.64
CA GLY A 95 -7.97 -17.28 -0.45
C GLY A 95 -6.54 -17.71 -0.10
N VAL A 96 -5.53 -17.10 -0.74
CA VAL A 96 -4.11 -17.41 -0.50
C VAL A 96 -3.46 -16.52 0.56
N ARG A 97 -4.15 -15.45 0.99
CA ARG A 97 -3.72 -14.58 2.09
C ARG A 97 -4.25 -15.08 3.45
N LYS A 98 -3.36 -15.49 4.35
CA LYS A 98 -3.73 -15.92 5.73
C LYS A 98 -3.78 -14.79 6.75
N TYR A 99 -3.02 -13.73 6.51
CA TYR A 99 -2.88 -12.57 7.40
C TYR A 99 -2.43 -11.35 6.59
N ALA A 100 -2.61 -10.16 7.14
CA ALA A 100 -2.22 -8.93 6.46
C ALA A 100 -0.71 -8.63 6.58
N GLY A 101 -0.09 -8.10 5.53
CA GLY A 101 1.27 -7.53 5.59
C GLY A 101 1.28 -6.06 6.04
N PRO A 102 2.46 -5.47 6.32
CA PRO A 102 2.57 -4.03 6.61
C PRO A 102 2.28 -3.16 5.37
N PHE A 103 2.45 -3.73 4.17
CA PHE A 103 2.16 -3.07 2.88
C PHE A 103 0.74 -3.38 2.35
N ASP A 104 -0.09 -4.07 3.12
CA ASP A 104 -1.48 -4.27 2.75
C ASP A 104 -2.26 -2.97 2.96
N TRP A 105 -3.09 -2.63 1.96
CA TRP A 105 -4.01 -1.49 2.02
C TRP A 105 -3.35 -0.10 2.18
N ILE A 106 -2.07 0.00 1.85
CA ILE A 106 -1.32 1.26 1.79
C ILE A 106 -0.78 1.51 0.38
N TYR A 107 -0.20 2.69 0.18
CA TYR A 107 0.60 2.99 -1.00
C TYR A 107 2.08 2.82 -0.66
N SER A 108 2.81 2.09 -1.49
CA SER A 108 4.25 1.87 -1.34
C SER A 108 4.97 1.94 -2.70
N THR A 109 6.29 1.95 -2.66
CA THR A 109 7.18 1.75 -3.82
C THR A 109 8.22 0.71 -3.45
N VAL A 110 8.96 0.22 -4.44
CA VAL A 110 10.11 -0.67 -4.19
C VAL A 110 11.12 0.01 -3.26
N GLU A 111 11.41 1.29 -3.49
CA GLU A 111 12.26 2.12 -2.64
C GLU A 111 11.78 2.15 -1.17
N MET A 112 10.50 2.43 -0.93
CA MET A 112 9.92 2.42 0.42
C MET A 112 10.03 1.04 1.07
N VAL A 113 9.75 -0.04 0.34
CA VAL A 113 9.86 -1.42 0.87
C VAL A 113 11.30 -1.71 1.28
N ARG A 114 12.28 -1.39 0.43
CA ARG A 114 13.70 -1.56 0.74
C ARG A 114 14.10 -0.80 2.00
N HIS A 115 13.71 0.47 2.11
CA HIS A 115 13.97 1.27 3.31
C HIS A 115 13.41 0.61 4.57
N CYS A 116 12.14 0.20 4.54
CA CYS A 116 11.48 -0.48 5.66
C CYS A 116 12.17 -1.79 6.08
N LEU A 117 12.74 -2.53 5.11
CA LEU A 117 13.48 -3.77 5.41
C LEU A 117 14.84 -3.45 6.04
N GLN A 118 15.53 -2.43 5.53
CA GLN A 118 16.86 -2.01 5.99
C GLN A 118 16.82 -1.43 7.42
N ASP A 119 15.85 -0.56 7.70
CA ASP A 119 15.66 0.07 9.01
C ASP A 119 14.77 -0.75 9.96
N ARG A 120 14.36 -1.93 9.53
CA ARG A 120 13.51 -2.86 10.30
C ARG A 120 12.19 -2.24 10.77
N PHE A 121 11.61 -1.35 9.95
CA PHE A 121 10.36 -0.61 10.18
C PHE A 121 10.44 0.42 11.32
N GLU A 122 11.62 0.91 11.68
CA GLU A 122 11.76 1.96 12.70
C GLU A 122 11.14 3.28 12.22
N VAL A 123 11.56 3.79 11.06
CA VAL A 123 10.97 4.99 10.46
C VAL A 123 9.52 4.73 10.04
N PHE A 124 9.28 3.52 9.52
CA PHE A 124 8.02 2.76 9.55
C PHE A 124 6.88 3.32 10.45
N LEU A 125 7.19 3.18 11.74
CA LEU A 125 6.24 3.19 12.85
C LEU A 125 6.41 4.42 13.75
N ALA A 126 7.38 5.28 13.44
CA ALA A 126 7.72 6.48 14.18
C ALA A 126 6.54 7.48 14.17
N PRO A 127 5.90 7.77 15.32
CA PRO A 127 4.77 8.71 15.42
C PRO A 127 5.05 10.06 14.76
N GLU A 128 6.25 10.59 14.96
CA GLU A 128 6.72 11.87 14.46
C GLU A 128 6.82 11.93 12.94
N GLN A 129 6.88 10.78 12.26
CA GLN A 129 6.91 10.70 10.80
C GLN A 129 5.50 10.71 10.19
N LEU A 130 4.45 10.47 10.99
CA LEU A 130 3.06 10.39 10.52
C LEU A 130 2.44 11.79 10.49
N GLN A 131 1.72 12.10 9.41
CA GLN A 131 1.04 13.39 9.26
C GLN A 131 -0.34 13.23 8.64
N ARG A 132 -1.26 14.15 8.95
CA ARG A 132 -2.59 14.18 8.31
C ARG A 132 -2.46 14.61 6.86
N ALA A 133 -3.18 13.93 5.98
CA ALA A 133 -3.27 14.24 4.56
C ALA A 133 -4.75 14.22 4.13
N GLY A 134 -5.47 15.30 4.46
CA GLY A 134 -6.93 15.36 4.32
C GLY A 134 -7.63 14.36 5.23
N HIS A 135 -8.49 13.50 4.66
CA HIS A 135 -9.17 12.41 5.38
C HIS A 135 -8.31 11.15 5.54
N ALA A 136 -7.08 11.16 5.02
CA ALA A 136 -6.14 10.05 5.06
C ALA A 136 -4.88 10.44 5.84
N TRP A 137 -3.89 9.56 5.84
CA TRP A 137 -2.61 9.80 6.48
C TRP A 137 -1.44 9.71 5.49
N GLY A 138 -0.51 10.64 5.64
CA GLY A 138 0.76 10.70 4.96
C GLY A 138 1.91 10.25 5.85
N HIS A 139 3.11 10.30 5.28
CA HIS A 139 4.36 10.03 5.98
C HIS A 139 5.44 10.98 5.48
N GLN A 140 6.22 11.58 6.37
CA GLN A 140 7.24 12.59 5.99
C GLN A 140 8.33 11.98 5.11
N THR A 141 8.89 10.83 5.52
CA THR A 141 9.90 10.11 4.70
C THR A 141 9.32 9.47 3.44
N TYR A 142 8.20 8.74 3.52
CA TYR A 142 7.72 7.96 2.37
C TYR A 142 6.85 8.72 1.38
N GLY A 143 6.23 9.83 1.78
CA GLY A 143 5.42 10.65 0.87
C GLY A 143 6.20 11.11 -0.38
N PRO A 144 7.42 11.66 -0.22
CA PRO A 144 8.33 11.96 -1.33
C PRO A 144 8.70 10.73 -2.18
N MET A 145 9.04 9.59 -1.55
CA MET A 145 9.42 8.35 -2.27
C MET A 145 8.30 7.83 -3.17
N ILE A 146 7.04 7.91 -2.71
CA ILE A 146 5.88 7.49 -3.51
C ILE A 146 5.28 8.62 -4.35
N ARG A 147 5.87 9.83 -4.29
CA ARG A 147 5.41 11.07 -4.93
C ARG A 147 3.95 11.40 -4.63
N ARG A 148 3.51 11.18 -3.39
CA ARG A 148 2.13 11.40 -2.92
C ARG A 148 2.11 11.85 -1.46
N GLY A 149 1.25 12.81 -1.13
CA GLY A 149 1.01 13.20 0.27
C GLY A 149 0.30 12.14 1.11
N VAL A 150 -0.44 11.20 0.47
CA VAL A 150 -1.15 10.11 1.16
C VAL A 150 -0.38 8.81 1.01
N VAL A 151 -0.07 8.14 2.13
CA VAL A 151 0.55 6.81 2.21
C VAL A 151 -0.47 5.78 2.70
N PHE A 152 -1.31 6.17 3.66
CA PHE A 152 -2.30 5.32 4.30
C PHE A 152 -3.72 5.81 3.94
N PRO A 153 -4.29 5.39 2.80
CA PRO A 153 -5.58 5.89 2.31
C PRO A 153 -6.78 5.41 3.15
N HIS A 154 -6.63 4.32 3.90
CA HIS A 154 -7.72 3.66 4.63
C HIS A 154 -7.43 3.47 6.12
N HIS A 155 -6.21 3.81 6.55
CA HIS A 155 -5.72 3.53 7.89
C HIS A 155 -5.39 4.80 8.66
N GLU A 156 -5.52 4.71 9.97
CA GLU A 156 -5.08 5.70 10.95
C GLU A 156 -3.91 5.11 11.75
N PRO A 157 -2.67 5.23 11.24
CA PRO A 157 -1.50 4.54 11.78
C PRO A 157 -1.02 5.08 13.13
N LEU A 158 -1.41 6.29 13.51
CA LEU A 158 -0.96 6.91 14.75
C LEU A 158 -1.65 6.31 15.99
N GLU A 159 -2.97 6.07 15.91
CA GLU A 159 -3.77 5.66 17.05
C GLU A 159 -4.52 4.37 16.76
N ARG A 160 -5.62 4.47 15.99
CA ARG A 160 -6.59 3.39 15.79
C ARG A 160 -5.97 2.10 15.25
N ASP A 161 -5.06 2.23 14.28
CA ASP A 161 -4.49 1.12 13.53
C ASP A 161 -3.00 0.90 13.86
N ARG A 162 -2.45 1.59 14.89
CA ARG A 162 -1.03 1.49 15.27
C ARG A 162 -0.62 0.06 15.63
N SER A 163 -1.41 -0.60 16.49
CA SER A 163 -1.15 -1.98 16.91
C SER A 163 -1.19 -2.98 15.74
N HIS A 164 -2.02 -2.72 14.74
CA HIS A 164 -2.05 -3.50 13.50
C HIS A 164 -0.73 -3.38 12.74
N PHE A 165 -0.19 -2.18 12.55
CA PHE A 165 1.07 -1.99 11.82
C PHE A 165 2.30 -2.50 12.57
N VAL A 166 2.36 -2.31 13.89
CA VAL A 166 3.44 -2.90 14.71
C VAL A 166 3.43 -4.41 14.55
N ARG A 167 2.25 -5.03 14.72
CA ARG A 167 2.11 -6.48 14.60
C ARG A 167 2.38 -6.98 13.18
N SER A 168 1.99 -6.26 12.13
CA SER A 168 2.22 -6.69 10.76
C SER A 168 3.68 -6.56 10.33
N ALA A 169 4.39 -5.54 10.82
CA ALA A 169 5.85 -5.41 10.65
C ALA A 169 6.59 -6.56 11.37
N GLU A 170 6.25 -6.84 12.62
CA GLU A 170 6.81 -7.97 13.38
C GLU A 170 6.52 -9.30 12.67
N ARG A 171 5.28 -9.51 12.24
CA ARG A 171 4.87 -10.69 11.48
C ARG A 171 5.71 -10.88 10.22
N LEU A 172 5.92 -9.81 9.45
CA LEU A 172 6.75 -9.88 8.25
C LEU A 172 8.18 -10.30 8.59
N ARG A 173 8.77 -9.76 9.66
CA ARG A 173 10.12 -10.17 10.11
C ARG A 173 10.19 -11.65 10.46
N HIS A 174 9.19 -12.20 11.17
CA HIS A 174 9.11 -13.63 11.44
C HIS A 174 8.97 -14.46 10.16
N VAL A 175 8.14 -14.04 9.22
CA VAL A 175 7.99 -14.73 7.93
C VAL A 175 9.30 -14.70 7.17
N LEU A 176 9.98 -13.56 7.05
CA LEU A 176 11.23 -13.45 6.30
C LEU A 176 12.36 -14.29 6.91
N ALA A 177 12.40 -14.43 8.24
CA ALA A 177 13.36 -15.28 8.94
C ALA A 177 13.01 -16.79 8.90
N SER A 178 11.77 -17.14 8.57
CA SER A 178 11.33 -18.54 8.47
C SER A 178 12.07 -19.27 7.34
N PRO A 179 12.45 -20.55 7.50
CA PRO A 179 13.00 -21.34 6.40
C PRO A 179 11.92 -21.78 5.40
N GLU A 180 10.64 -21.59 5.71
CA GLU A 180 9.54 -22.02 4.85
C GLU A 180 9.44 -21.20 3.56
N ARG A 181 8.77 -21.75 2.54
CA ARG A 181 8.70 -21.13 1.21
C ARG A 181 7.73 -19.94 1.18
N LYS A 182 8.15 -18.82 0.58
CA LYS A 182 7.45 -17.53 0.60
C LYS A 182 7.17 -17.04 -0.81
N LEU A 183 5.95 -16.56 -1.06
CA LEU A 183 5.61 -15.80 -2.26
C LEU A 183 5.41 -14.32 -1.88
N LEU A 184 6.31 -13.47 -2.37
CA LEU A 184 6.29 -12.02 -2.15
C LEU A 184 5.79 -11.36 -3.44
N VAL A 185 4.64 -10.70 -3.39
CA VAL A 185 3.97 -10.18 -4.59
C VAL A 185 3.99 -8.65 -4.59
N LEU A 186 4.42 -8.07 -5.71
CA LEU A 186 4.42 -6.62 -5.93
C LEU A 186 3.75 -6.31 -7.26
N ALA A 187 2.79 -5.39 -7.27
CA ALA A 187 2.25 -4.82 -8.51
C ALA A 187 2.53 -3.32 -8.54
N HIS A 188 3.06 -2.83 -9.66
CA HIS A 188 3.30 -1.43 -9.93
C HIS A 188 2.44 -0.99 -11.11
N VAL A 189 1.54 -0.05 -10.88
CA VAL A 189 0.60 0.46 -11.89
C VAL A 189 1.25 1.62 -12.64
N VAL A 190 1.37 1.50 -13.95
CA VAL A 190 1.91 2.53 -14.86
C VAL A 190 0.84 2.94 -15.87
N ARG A 191 0.77 4.22 -16.23
CA ARG A 191 -0.31 4.77 -17.08
C ARG A 191 -0.20 4.34 -18.53
N SER A 192 1.01 4.00 -18.98
CA SER A 192 1.26 3.61 -20.36
C SER A 192 2.56 2.83 -20.52
N ARG A 193 2.70 2.14 -21.65
CA ARG A 193 3.96 1.47 -22.02
C ARG A 193 5.10 2.45 -22.29
N LYS A 194 4.79 3.70 -22.70
CA LYS A 194 5.78 4.76 -22.86
C LYS A 194 6.40 5.12 -21.51
N GLU A 195 5.56 5.33 -20.50
CA GLU A 195 6.01 5.54 -19.12
C GLU A 195 6.85 4.36 -18.62
N LEU A 196 6.42 3.12 -18.89
CA LEU A 196 7.20 1.94 -18.51
C LEU A 196 8.61 1.92 -19.11
N ARG A 197 8.76 2.33 -20.38
CA ARG A 197 10.08 2.44 -21.04
C ARG A 197 10.94 3.56 -20.47
N LEU A 198 10.31 4.61 -19.94
CA LEU A 198 10.97 5.71 -19.23
C LEU A 198 11.31 5.37 -17.77
N LEU A 199 10.93 4.18 -17.31
CA LEU A 199 11.35 3.58 -16.04
C LEU A 199 12.39 2.45 -16.23
N PRO A 200 13.56 2.66 -16.89
CA PRO A 200 14.66 1.68 -16.88
C PRO A 200 15.05 1.26 -15.46
N ARG A 201 14.82 2.16 -14.50
CA ARG A 201 15.06 1.96 -13.07
C ARG A 201 14.15 0.90 -12.44
N SER A 202 12.99 0.58 -13.02
CA SER A 202 12.04 -0.36 -12.41
C SER A 202 12.64 -1.77 -12.21
N LEU A 203 13.31 -2.33 -13.22
CA LEU A 203 13.96 -3.64 -13.09
C LEU A 203 15.18 -3.57 -12.17
N LEU A 204 15.96 -2.48 -12.21
CA LEU A 204 17.11 -2.29 -11.32
C LEU A 204 16.69 -2.17 -9.85
N GLU A 205 15.60 -1.45 -9.57
CA GLU A 205 15.03 -1.33 -8.23
C GLU A 205 14.53 -2.68 -7.72
N LEU A 206 13.82 -3.45 -8.57
CA LEU A 206 13.35 -4.79 -8.23
C LEU A 206 14.51 -5.75 -7.97
N ARG A 207 15.57 -5.70 -8.78
CA ARG A 207 16.81 -6.46 -8.54
C ARG A 207 17.46 -6.05 -7.22
N SER A 208 17.53 -4.75 -6.95
CA SER A 208 18.08 -4.25 -5.68
C SER A 208 17.27 -4.72 -4.48
N LEU A 209 15.93 -4.76 -4.57
CA LEU A 209 15.09 -5.35 -3.52
C LEU A 209 15.32 -6.86 -3.38
N PHE A 210 15.45 -7.57 -4.50
CA PHE A 210 15.77 -9.00 -4.49
C PHE A 210 17.13 -9.27 -3.81
N ASP A 211 18.16 -8.50 -4.13
CA ASP A 211 19.49 -8.60 -3.55
C ASP A 211 19.51 -8.18 -2.07
N ASP A 212 18.73 -7.16 -1.68
CA ASP A 212 18.56 -6.76 -0.29
C ASP A 212 17.96 -7.92 0.54
N LEU A 213 16.94 -8.62 0.03
CA LEU A 213 16.35 -9.79 0.70
C LEU A 213 17.39 -10.90 0.90
N ARG A 214 18.17 -11.21 -0.14
CA ARG A 214 19.23 -12.23 -0.07
C ARG A 214 20.33 -11.84 0.92
N THR A 215 20.75 -10.58 0.89
CA THR A 215 21.79 -10.05 1.80
C THR A 215 21.33 -10.07 3.26
N GLN A 216 20.02 -9.94 3.50
CA GLN A 216 19.41 -10.09 4.83
C GLN A 216 19.21 -11.56 5.25
N GLY A 217 19.64 -12.54 4.45
CA GLY A 217 19.52 -13.95 4.74
C GLY A 217 18.13 -14.54 4.50
N VAL A 218 17.26 -13.83 3.78
CA VAL A 218 15.95 -14.37 3.37
C VAL A 218 16.19 -15.45 2.31
N SER A 219 15.77 -16.68 2.60
CA SER A 219 15.88 -17.83 1.71
C SER A 219 14.50 -18.35 1.31
N ASN A 220 14.44 -19.31 0.39
CA ASN A 220 13.20 -20.01 -0.02
C ASN A 220 12.06 -19.05 -0.39
N PHE A 221 12.32 -18.08 -1.26
CA PHE A 221 11.34 -17.08 -1.66
C PHE A 221 11.25 -16.88 -3.17
N GLU A 222 10.06 -16.53 -3.62
CA GLU A 222 9.82 -15.99 -4.95
C GLU A 222 9.31 -14.55 -4.83
N LEU A 223 10.01 -13.60 -5.45
CA LEU A 223 9.56 -12.22 -5.63
C LEU A 223 8.88 -12.09 -7.00
N ALA A 224 7.54 -12.12 -6.99
CA ALA A 224 6.71 -11.98 -8.17
C ALA A 224 6.29 -10.51 -8.35
N ALA A 225 6.90 -9.83 -9.30
CA ALA A 225 6.60 -8.45 -9.65
C ALA A 225 5.72 -8.37 -10.92
N VAL A 226 4.78 -7.43 -10.95
CA VAL A 226 3.89 -7.18 -12.09
C VAL A 226 3.83 -5.70 -12.41
N HIS A 227 4.25 -5.33 -13.62
CA HIS A 227 3.97 -4.02 -14.19
C HIS A 227 2.56 -4.03 -14.80
N VAL A 228 1.62 -3.38 -14.13
CA VAL A 228 0.24 -3.24 -14.57
C VAL A 228 0.15 -1.99 -15.44
N VAL A 229 0.13 -2.19 -16.76
CA VAL A 229 0.12 -1.11 -17.76
C VAL A 229 -1.32 -0.75 -18.08
N GLU A 230 -1.73 0.44 -17.67
CA GLU A 230 -3.01 1.01 -18.05
C GLU A 230 -3.03 1.50 -19.50
N GLY A 231 -4.24 1.65 -20.02
CA GLY A 231 -4.50 2.18 -21.36
C GLY A 231 -5.15 1.11 -22.23
N ARG A 232 -6.13 1.53 -23.06
CA ARG A 232 -6.80 0.61 -23.98
C ARG A 232 -5.75 0.03 -24.91
N SER A 233 -5.44 -1.25 -24.76
CA SER A 233 -4.72 -1.99 -25.79
C SER A 233 -5.61 -2.00 -27.03
N LYS A 234 -5.43 -1.03 -27.94
CA LYS A 234 -5.99 -1.10 -29.30
C LYS A 234 -5.23 -2.16 -30.07
N TRP A 235 -5.32 -3.40 -29.62
CA TRP A 235 -4.73 -4.51 -30.33
C TRP A 235 -5.75 -4.99 -31.34
N ARG A 236 -5.43 -4.85 -32.62
CA ARG A 236 -6.25 -5.41 -33.70
C ARG A 236 -6.06 -6.93 -33.68
N CYS A 237 -7.05 -7.66 -33.19
CA CYS A 237 -7.14 -9.11 -33.37
C CYS A 237 -7.79 -9.37 -34.73
N GLY A 238 -7.01 -9.24 -35.80
CA GLY A 238 -7.47 -9.56 -37.15
C GLY A 238 -8.60 -8.68 -37.70
N PRO A 239 -9.07 -8.98 -38.93
CA PRO A 239 -10.09 -8.20 -39.63
C PRO A 239 -11.52 -8.35 -39.09
N SER A 240 -11.77 -9.26 -38.15
CA SER A 240 -13.12 -9.64 -37.72
C SER A 240 -13.56 -9.17 -36.33
N GLY A 241 -12.72 -8.46 -35.57
CA GLY A 241 -13.15 -7.81 -34.32
C GLY A 241 -12.02 -7.54 -33.34
N THR A 242 -12.08 -6.39 -32.67
CA THR A 242 -11.17 -6.06 -31.57
C THR A 242 -11.55 -6.90 -30.34
N SER A 243 -10.97 -8.10 -30.21
CA SER A 243 -11.06 -8.84 -28.97
C SER A 243 -10.19 -8.16 -27.90
N GLU A 244 -10.83 -7.54 -26.93
CA GLU A 244 -10.20 -6.89 -25.78
C GLU A 244 -9.84 -7.96 -24.73
N VAL A 245 -8.73 -8.68 -24.96
CA VAL A 245 -8.15 -9.62 -23.99
C VAL A 245 -6.89 -9.01 -23.38
N PRO A 246 -6.74 -9.01 -22.04
CA PRO A 246 -5.52 -8.55 -21.38
C PRO A 246 -4.32 -9.38 -21.83
N LYS A 247 -3.15 -8.75 -21.83
CA LYS A 247 -1.93 -9.41 -22.31
C LYS A 247 -0.92 -9.49 -21.20
N VAL A 248 -0.53 -10.72 -20.92
CA VAL A 248 0.52 -11.03 -19.97
C VAL A 248 1.77 -11.39 -20.75
N ARG A 249 2.89 -10.77 -20.38
CA ARG A 249 4.20 -11.06 -20.95
C ARG A 249 5.22 -11.24 -19.83
N ALA A 250 5.95 -12.35 -19.83
CA ALA A 250 7.13 -12.50 -18.98
C ALA A 250 8.22 -11.53 -19.48
N VAL A 251 8.76 -10.71 -18.59
CA VAL A 251 9.80 -9.72 -18.89
C VAL A 251 11.14 -10.18 -18.38
N HIS A 252 11.17 -10.72 -17.16
CA HIS A 252 12.39 -11.21 -16.53
C HIS A 252 12.07 -12.41 -15.64
N ASP A 253 12.99 -13.37 -15.61
CA ASP A 253 12.94 -14.53 -14.73
C ASP A 253 14.40 -14.90 -14.41
N THR A 254 14.76 -14.96 -13.13
CA THR A 254 16.11 -15.41 -12.73
C THR A 254 16.28 -16.92 -12.87
N GLY A 255 15.24 -17.65 -13.26
CA GLY A 255 15.28 -19.07 -13.55
C GLY A 255 14.81 -19.92 -12.36
N HIS A 256 15.51 -21.03 -12.13
CA HIS A 256 15.17 -21.98 -11.07
C HIS A 256 15.97 -21.70 -9.80
N GLY A 257 15.55 -22.31 -8.70
CA GLY A 257 16.21 -22.24 -7.40
C GLY A 257 15.28 -21.82 -6.26
N CYS A 258 15.86 -21.82 -5.06
CA CYS A 258 15.17 -21.44 -3.82
C CYS A 258 14.87 -19.94 -3.73
N GLU A 259 15.57 -19.10 -4.51
CA GLU A 259 15.43 -17.65 -4.53
C GLU A 259 15.19 -17.22 -5.97
N ARG A 260 14.00 -16.71 -6.27
CA ARG A 260 13.59 -16.41 -7.64
C ARG A 260 12.95 -15.04 -7.77
N LEU A 261 13.34 -14.27 -8.78
CA LEU A 261 12.69 -13.03 -9.18
C LEU A 261 12.00 -13.24 -10.52
N VAL A 262 10.69 -12.99 -10.56
CA VAL A 262 9.90 -13.04 -11.79
C VAL A 262 9.21 -11.69 -11.99
N LEU A 263 9.38 -11.09 -13.17
CA LEU A 263 8.71 -9.87 -13.56
C LEU A 263 7.81 -10.12 -14.76
N HIS A 264 6.54 -9.78 -14.62
CA HIS A 264 5.56 -9.80 -15.69
C HIS A 264 5.13 -8.37 -16.06
N GLU A 265 4.74 -8.19 -17.32
CA GLU A 265 3.98 -7.04 -17.80
C GLU A 265 2.55 -7.51 -18.05
N LEU A 266 1.58 -6.87 -17.40
CA LEU A 266 0.15 -7.04 -17.63
C LEU A 266 -0.38 -5.80 -18.31
N GLN A 267 -0.70 -5.89 -19.60
CA GLN A 267 -1.40 -4.83 -20.32
C GLN A 267 -2.90 -5.00 -20.12
N CYS A 268 -3.50 -4.03 -19.43
CA CYS A 268 -4.92 -4.05 -19.14
C CYS A 268 -5.76 -3.69 -20.37
N VAL A 269 -6.94 -4.29 -20.46
CA VAL A 269 -7.98 -3.85 -21.41
C VAL A 269 -8.80 -2.72 -20.82
N GLY A 270 -9.02 -2.77 -19.50
CA GLY A 270 -9.64 -1.71 -18.72
C GLY A 270 -8.61 -0.75 -18.13
N GLY A 271 -8.97 -0.15 -17.00
CA GLY A 271 -8.05 0.62 -16.15
C GLY A 271 -7.98 0.00 -14.76
N CYS A 272 -7.06 0.48 -13.93
CA CYS A 272 -6.86 0.04 -12.56
C CYS A 272 -7.02 1.23 -11.61
N THR A 273 -7.97 1.17 -10.67
CA THR A 273 -8.14 2.26 -9.70
C THR A 273 -7.10 2.22 -8.57
N GLY A 274 -6.09 1.35 -8.65
CA GLY A 274 -5.21 0.97 -7.54
C GLY A 274 -5.87 0.07 -6.48
N LEU A 275 -7.19 0.01 -6.43
CA LEU A 275 -7.94 -0.91 -5.55
C LEU A 275 -8.58 -2.06 -6.33
N ARG A 276 -8.97 -1.81 -7.58
CA ARG A 276 -9.68 -2.77 -8.43
C ARG A 276 -9.40 -2.53 -9.90
N PHE A 277 -9.47 -3.58 -10.69
CA PHE A 277 -9.59 -3.45 -12.12
C PHE A 277 -11.00 -3.01 -12.52
N LYS A 278 -11.11 -2.28 -13.62
CA LYS A 278 -12.40 -1.95 -14.24
C LYS A 278 -12.96 -3.12 -15.06
N SER A 279 -12.09 -4.03 -15.51
CA SER A 279 -12.46 -5.25 -16.23
C SER A 279 -12.17 -6.49 -15.39
N ALA A 280 -13.11 -7.44 -15.34
CA ALA A 280 -12.90 -8.73 -14.70
C ALA A 280 -11.82 -9.57 -15.40
N LEU A 281 -11.60 -9.34 -16.70
CA LEU A 281 -10.53 -10.02 -17.45
C LEU A 281 -9.14 -9.62 -16.93
N ASP A 282 -8.93 -8.33 -16.64
CA ASP A 282 -7.65 -7.85 -16.09
C ASP A 282 -7.38 -8.42 -14.69
N GLU A 283 -8.43 -8.56 -13.89
CA GLU A 283 -8.35 -9.16 -12.56
C GLU A 283 -8.00 -10.65 -12.65
N GLU A 284 -8.64 -11.38 -13.55
CA GLU A 284 -8.32 -12.79 -13.80
C GLU A 284 -6.91 -12.97 -14.37
N ALA A 285 -6.47 -12.06 -15.24
CA ALA A 285 -5.10 -12.06 -15.74
C ALA A 285 -4.08 -11.87 -14.62
N LEU A 286 -4.26 -10.89 -13.72
CA LEU A 286 -3.40 -10.73 -12.55
C LEU A 286 -3.46 -11.96 -11.63
N ARG A 287 -4.66 -12.51 -11.39
CA ARG A 287 -4.85 -13.73 -10.60
C ARG A 287 -4.09 -14.90 -11.21
N SER A 288 -4.11 -15.09 -12.53
CA SER A 288 -3.39 -16.18 -13.21
C SER A 288 -1.87 -16.07 -13.11
N ILE A 289 -1.32 -14.85 -13.01
CA ILE A 289 0.11 -14.65 -12.76
C ILE A 289 0.45 -15.09 -11.32
N ILE A 290 -0.37 -14.67 -10.34
CA ILE A 290 -0.13 -14.97 -8.92
C ILE A 290 -0.37 -16.45 -8.61
N LEU A 291 -1.41 -17.04 -9.21
CA LEU A 291 -1.81 -18.44 -9.07
C LEU A 291 -1.30 -19.27 -10.26
N ASP A 292 -0.08 -18.96 -10.74
CA ASP A 292 0.58 -19.74 -11.79
C ASP A 292 0.40 -21.24 -11.52
N ARG A 293 0.13 -22.04 -12.55
CA ARG A 293 -0.15 -23.48 -12.40
C ARG A 293 0.98 -24.25 -11.70
N ARG A 294 2.19 -23.70 -11.69
CA ARG A 294 3.36 -24.24 -10.97
C ARG A 294 3.30 -23.96 -9.47
N HIS A 295 2.52 -22.98 -9.04
CA HIS A 295 2.38 -22.62 -7.64
C HIS A 295 1.49 -23.62 -6.91
N ARG A 296 2.04 -24.24 -5.87
CA ARG A 296 1.31 -25.05 -4.89
C ARG A 296 1.28 -24.27 -3.58
N PHE A 297 0.24 -24.44 -2.78
CA PHE A 297 0.04 -23.68 -1.55
C PHE A 297 -0.25 -24.63 -0.39
N ALA A 298 0.52 -24.52 0.69
CA ALA A 298 0.37 -25.24 1.95
C ALA A 298 0.47 -24.22 3.08
N LEU A 299 -0.48 -23.29 3.08
CA LEU A 299 -0.39 -22.03 3.80
C LEU A 299 -0.42 -22.22 5.32
N GLN A 300 0.59 -21.68 5.99
CA GLN A 300 0.68 -21.67 7.45
C GLN A 300 -0.16 -20.54 8.06
N PRO A 301 -0.59 -20.70 9.33
CA PRO A 301 -1.26 -19.62 10.05
C PRO A 301 -0.32 -18.44 10.31
N ASP A 302 -0.88 -17.39 10.92
CA ASP A 302 -0.11 -16.25 11.42
C ASP A 302 1.00 -16.74 12.37
N PRO A 303 2.28 -16.39 12.16
CA PRO A 303 3.38 -16.86 12.99
C PRO A 303 3.39 -16.24 14.39
N LEU A 304 2.64 -15.15 14.60
CA LEU A 304 2.52 -14.51 15.90
C LEU A 304 1.27 -15.03 16.63
N PRO A 305 1.30 -15.09 17.99
CA PRO A 305 0.17 -15.54 18.76
C PRO A 305 -1.09 -14.71 18.45
N PRO A 306 -2.29 -15.31 18.56
CA PRO A 306 -3.52 -14.57 18.41
C PRO A 306 -3.56 -13.45 19.44
N THR A 307 -3.93 -12.25 19.00
CA THR A 307 -4.23 -11.16 19.94
C THR A 307 -5.39 -11.60 20.82
N ALA A 308 -5.36 -11.22 22.09
CA ALA A 308 -6.46 -11.46 23.00
C ALA A 308 -7.78 -11.06 22.31
N PRO A 309 -8.83 -11.90 22.37
CA PRO A 309 -10.05 -11.66 21.64
C PRO A 309 -10.54 -10.25 21.95
N PRO A 310 -10.88 -9.44 20.93
CA PRO A 310 -11.30 -8.07 21.16
C PRO A 310 -12.46 -8.07 22.15
N LEU A 311 -12.36 -7.27 23.20
CA LEU A 311 -13.35 -7.17 24.27
C LEU A 311 -14.68 -6.68 23.69
N ARG A 312 -15.51 -7.60 23.17
CA ARG A 312 -16.94 -7.57 22.77
C ARG A 312 -17.59 -6.28 22.25
N ARG A 313 -16.87 -5.18 22.06
CA ARG A 313 -17.33 -3.97 21.42
C ARG A 313 -17.41 -4.27 19.92
N LYS A 314 -18.38 -3.65 19.26
CA LYS A 314 -18.65 -3.72 17.83
C LYS A 314 -17.48 -3.12 17.03
N GLN A 315 -16.28 -3.68 17.17
CA GLN A 315 -15.12 -3.26 16.42
C GLN A 315 -15.41 -3.64 14.97
N ARG A 316 -15.49 -2.63 14.10
CA ARG A 316 -15.53 -2.85 12.66
C ARG A 316 -14.31 -3.71 12.33
N ARG A 317 -14.53 -4.80 11.59
CA ARG A 317 -13.43 -5.61 11.05
C ARG A 317 -12.46 -4.67 10.36
N LEU A 318 -11.19 -4.72 10.75
CA LEU A 318 -10.16 -3.95 10.07
C LEU A 318 -10.00 -4.54 8.65
N MET A 319 -9.78 -3.66 7.67
CA MET A 319 -9.34 -4.09 6.34
C MET A 319 -8.03 -4.86 6.51
N GLY A 320 -8.07 -6.18 6.32
CA GLY A 320 -6.91 -7.03 6.61
C GLY A 320 -7.25 -8.29 7.41
N ASP A 321 -8.25 -8.20 8.30
CA ASP A 321 -8.60 -9.32 9.20
C ASP A 321 -8.93 -10.58 8.39
N PRO A 322 -8.46 -11.76 8.82
CA PRO A 322 -8.81 -13.00 8.15
C PRO A 322 -10.34 -13.10 8.09
N ILE A 323 -10.84 -13.37 6.88
CA ILE A 323 -12.25 -13.69 6.70
C ILE A 323 -12.42 -15.04 7.37
N SER A 324 -12.81 -15.03 8.65
CA SER A 324 -13.30 -16.23 9.31
C SER A 324 -14.35 -16.81 8.38
N PRO A 325 -14.23 -18.07 7.93
CA PRO A 325 -15.21 -18.67 7.03
C PRO A 325 -16.57 -18.42 7.67
N LEU A 326 -17.40 -17.61 7.00
CA LEU A 326 -18.69 -17.23 7.55
C LEU A 326 -19.37 -18.54 7.94
N PRO A 327 -19.83 -18.70 9.19
CA PRO A 327 -20.54 -19.92 9.59
C PRO A 327 -21.63 -20.11 8.55
N LYS A 328 -21.56 -21.23 7.80
CA LYS A 328 -22.49 -21.53 6.70
C LYS A 328 -23.87 -21.17 7.22
N ARG A 329 -24.43 -20.05 6.76
CA ARG A 329 -25.73 -19.58 7.24
C ARG A 329 -26.65 -20.76 7.00
N ARG A 330 -27.08 -21.43 8.07
CA ARG A 330 -28.09 -22.48 7.96
C ARG A 330 -29.25 -21.81 7.24
N CYS A 331 -29.53 -22.23 6.01
CA CYS A 331 -30.63 -21.73 5.20
C CYS A 331 -31.95 -22.13 5.89
N CYS A 332 -32.28 -21.47 6.99
CA CYS A 332 -33.51 -21.68 7.73
C CYS A 332 -34.74 -21.13 6.99
N SER A 333 -34.57 -20.51 5.81
CA SER A 333 -35.67 -19.96 5.00
C SER A 333 -36.26 -20.96 4.01
N ALA A 334 -35.59 -22.06 3.67
CA ALA A 334 -36.17 -23.07 2.76
C ALA A 334 -37.28 -23.90 3.46
N ALA A 335 -37.07 -24.29 4.71
CA ALA A 335 -38.04 -25.10 5.46
C ALA A 335 -39.33 -24.36 5.84
N LYS A 336 -39.32 -23.02 5.90
CA LYS A 336 -40.52 -22.22 6.20
C LYS A 336 -41.37 -21.89 4.96
N ARG A 337 -40.80 -22.00 3.75
CA ARG A 337 -41.51 -21.75 2.48
C ARG A 337 -42.25 -22.99 1.97
N GLN A 338 -41.76 -24.20 2.28
CA GLN A 338 -42.43 -25.45 1.91
C GLN A 338 -43.70 -25.74 2.72
N ARG A 339 -43.84 -25.23 3.96
CA ARG A 339 -45.09 -25.36 4.74
C ARG A 339 -46.25 -24.46 4.29
N ARG A 340 -46.02 -23.51 3.36
CA ARG A 340 -47.09 -22.68 2.78
C ARG A 340 -47.63 -23.19 1.44
N LEU A 341 -47.00 -24.20 0.83
CA LEU A 341 -47.41 -24.73 -0.48
C LEU A 341 -48.04 -26.13 -0.42
N SER A 342 -48.12 -26.76 0.76
CA SER A 342 -48.75 -28.07 0.97
C SER A 342 -50.10 -27.99 1.70
N GLY A 343 -50.78 -26.84 1.62
CA GLY A 343 -52.06 -26.57 2.30
C GLY A 343 -53.28 -26.47 1.39
N GLU A 344 -53.19 -26.83 0.11
CA GLU A 344 -54.33 -26.86 -0.80
C GLU A 344 -54.31 -28.17 -1.60
N LEU A 345 -55.05 -29.17 -1.11
CA LEU A 345 -55.69 -30.24 -1.88
C LEU A 345 -56.40 -31.15 -0.86
N GLY A 346 -57.61 -30.76 -0.48
CA GLY A 346 -58.48 -31.49 0.45
C GLY A 346 -59.92 -31.40 0.00
N VAL A 347 -60.26 -32.25 -0.98
CA VAL A 347 -61.52 -32.99 -1.20
C VAL A 347 -62.83 -32.35 -0.66
N ARG A 348 -63.73 -32.03 -1.59
CA ARG A 348 -65.14 -31.68 -1.35
C ARG A 348 -65.97 -32.91 -0.96
N HIS A 349 -66.87 -32.74 0.01
CA HIS A 349 -68.15 -33.48 0.10
C HIS A 349 -69.28 -32.57 0.60
N PRO A 350 -70.56 -32.86 0.27
CA PRO A 350 -71.64 -31.86 0.25
C PRO A 350 -72.55 -31.82 1.47
N ALA A 351 -73.15 -30.62 1.64
CA ALA A 351 -74.48 -30.26 2.16
C ALA A 351 -74.97 -30.78 3.52
N THR A 352 -75.25 -29.84 4.45
CA THR A 352 -76.62 -29.62 4.98
C THR A 352 -76.71 -28.33 5.82
N GLU A 353 -77.69 -27.50 5.44
CA GLU A 353 -78.60 -26.64 6.22
C GLU A 353 -78.13 -25.60 7.26
N ALA A 354 -78.72 -24.41 7.10
CA ALA A 354 -78.67 -23.23 7.98
C ALA A 354 -79.56 -23.42 9.24
N PRO A 355 -79.53 -22.49 10.22
CA PRO A 355 -80.36 -21.28 10.10
C PRO A 355 -79.74 -19.98 10.67
N ARG A 356 -80.48 -18.90 10.38
CA ARG A 356 -80.30 -17.46 10.62
C ARG A 356 -80.21 -17.04 12.10
N CYS A 357 -79.55 -15.91 12.41
CA CYS A 357 -80.18 -14.64 12.84
C CYS A 357 -79.18 -13.61 13.45
N GLY A 358 -79.47 -12.31 13.22
CA GLY A 358 -79.16 -11.18 14.13
C GLY A 358 -77.82 -10.47 13.88
N ALA A 359 -77.72 -9.35 13.15
CA ALA A 359 -78.19 -7.98 13.43
C ALA A 359 -77.22 -7.11 14.26
N ALA A 360 -76.80 -6.00 13.62
CA ALA A 360 -76.51 -4.66 14.14
C ALA A 360 -75.37 -4.44 15.16
N ARG A 361 -74.38 -3.62 14.78
CA ARG A 361 -74.29 -2.21 15.24
C ARG A 361 -73.11 -1.48 14.60
N GLU A 362 -73.44 -0.40 13.88
CA GLU A 362 -72.58 0.76 13.65
C GLU A 362 -72.39 1.53 14.96
N LEU A 363 -71.29 2.28 15.08
CA LEU A 363 -71.20 3.68 15.52
C LEU A 363 -69.70 4.13 15.58
N PRO A 364 -69.40 5.45 15.62
CA PRO A 364 -68.33 6.07 14.84
C PRO A 364 -67.30 6.87 15.66
N GLY A 365 -66.28 7.37 14.95
CA GLY A 365 -65.75 8.73 15.08
C GLY A 365 -64.97 9.13 16.35
N THR A 366 -63.72 9.56 16.18
CA THR A 366 -63.23 10.76 16.91
C THR A 366 -62.15 11.46 16.08
N ILE A 367 -62.54 12.59 15.50
CA ILE A 367 -61.67 13.66 15.01
C ILE A 367 -61.36 14.53 16.22
N LEU A 368 -60.08 14.81 16.47
CA LEU A 368 -59.65 15.84 17.42
C LEU A 368 -59.16 17.04 16.62
N GLU A 369 -60.05 18.03 16.50
CA GLU A 369 -59.69 19.42 16.33
C GLU A 369 -59.17 19.95 17.67
N LEU A 370 -58.00 20.58 17.67
CA LEU A 370 -57.63 21.58 18.66
C LEU A 370 -57.19 22.82 17.89
N SER A 371 -58.05 23.84 17.99
CA SER A 371 -57.79 25.24 17.74
C SER A 371 -56.89 25.82 18.82
N GLU A 372 -55.86 26.56 18.45
CA GLU A 372 -55.35 27.67 19.26
C GLU A 372 -55.02 28.84 18.34
N ASP A 373 -55.52 30.00 18.76
CA ASP A 373 -55.50 31.29 18.11
C ASP A 373 -54.11 31.96 18.13
N GLU A 374 -53.84 32.68 17.04
CA GLU A 374 -53.20 34.01 16.92
C GLU A 374 -52.38 34.56 18.12
N ALA A 375 -51.06 34.71 17.92
CA ALA A 375 -50.30 35.87 18.42
C ALA A 375 -49.02 36.09 17.60
N GLY A 376 -48.87 37.30 17.08
CA GLY A 376 -47.85 37.71 16.12
C GLY A 376 -46.40 37.79 16.62
N GLY A 377 -45.51 38.02 15.65
CA GLY A 377 -44.10 38.29 15.88
C GLY A 377 -43.28 38.22 14.59
N GLU A 378 -43.34 39.26 13.77
CA GLU A 378 -42.37 39.50 12.69
C GLU A 378 -40.95 39.59 13.27
N ALA A 379 -40.09 38.66 12.87
CA ALA A 379 -38.64 38.79 13.02
C ALA A 379 -37.99 38.52 11.66
N GLN A 380 -37.58 39.61 11.01
CA GLN A 380 -36.77 39.60 9.80
C GLN A 380 -35.39 39.00 10.12
N GLY A 381 -35.20 37.72 9.79
CA GLY A 381 -33.90 37.08 9.75
C GLY A 381 -33.16 37.38 8.44
N PRO A 382 -31.81 37.52 8.45
CA PRO A 382 -31.04 37.84 7.26
C PRO A 382 -31.09 36.71 6.22
N PRO A 383 -30.97 37.02 4.92
CA PRO A 383 -31.11 36.03 3.86
C PRO A 383 -29.98 34.99 3.95
N ARG A 384 -30.37 33.71 4.10
CA ARG A 384 -29.46 32.57 3.93
C ARG A 384 -28.91 32.58 2.51
N ALA A 385 -27.62 32.87 2.38
CA ALA A 385 -26.88 32.73 1.14
C ALA A 385 -27.04 31.30 0.62
N ARG A 386 -27.61 31.16 -0.57
CA ARG A 386 -27.65 29.90 -1.32
C ARG A 386 -26.21 29.46 -1.57
N GLN A 387 -25.75 28.44 -0.85
CA GLN A 387 -24.52 27.72 -1.21
C GLN A 387 -24.79 27.02 -2.54
N GLY A 388 -24.37 27.65 -3.63
CA GLY A 388 -24.35 27.02 -4.95
C GLY A 388 -23.47 25.78 -4.88
N SER A 389 -24.03 24.64 -5.22
CA SER A 389 -23.27 23.42 -5.46
C SER A 389 -22.22 23.71 -6.53
N ARG A 390 -20.95 23.79 -6.14
CA ARG A 390 -19.84 23.83 -7.10
C ARG A 390 -19.99 22.64 -8.03
N SER A 391 -20.02 22.92 -9.32
CA SER A 391 -20.23 21.89 -10.32
C SER A 391 -19.02 20.95 -10.33
N GLU A 392 -19.21 19.70 -10.74
CA GLU A 392 -18.14 18.71 -10.85
C GLU A 392 -16.99 19.19 -11.78
N GLY A 393 -17.28 20.15 -12.67
CA GLY A 393 -16.28 20.84 -13.51
C GLY A 393 -15.36 21.79 -12.75
N ASP A 394 -15.83 22.43 -11.67
CA ASP A 394 -15.00 23.36 -10.87
C ASP A 394 -13.90 22.63 -10.10
N MET A 395 -14.16 21.38 -9.70
CA MET A 395 -13.17 20.54 -9.02
C MET A 395 -12.08 20.04 -9.98
N ALA A 396 -12.42 19.76 -11.24
CA ALA A 396 -11.44 19.35 -12.24
C ALA A 396 -10.47 20.49 -12.57
N LEU A 397 -10.99 21.70 -12.79
CA LEU A 397 -10.20 22.91 -13.00
C LEU A 397 -9.28 23.23 -11.81
N LEU A 398 -9.78 23.08 -10.58
CA LEU A 398 -8.97 23.29 -9.38
C LEU A 398 -7.82 22.28 -9.27
N LEU A 399 -8.06 21.01 -9.59
CA LEU A 399 -7.02 19.97 -9.56
C LEU A 399 -5.97 20.19 -10.66
N GLU A 400 -6.37 20.65 -11.83
CA GLU A 400 -5.45 20.99 -12.92
C GLU A 400 -4.60 22.21 -12.57
N GLN A 401 -5.19 23.23 -11.95
CA GLN A 401 -4.47 24.40 -11.44
C GLN A 401 -3.45 24.02 -10.35
N MET A 402 -3.85 23.20 -9.37
CA MET A 402 -2.93 22.73 -8.32
C MET A 402 -1.78 21.89 -8.88
N ALA A 403 -2.04 21.09 -9.93
CA ALA A 403 -0.99 20.33 -10.59
C ALA A 403 0.00 21.24 -11.35
N ALA A 404 -0.51 22.27 -12.03
CA ALA A 404 0.33 23.25 -12.71
C ALA A 404 1.20 24.04 -11.71
N GLU A 405 0.61 24.53 -10.61
CA GLU A 405 1.33 25.25 -9.56
C GLU A 405 2.40 24.37 -8.89
N GLY A 406 2.09 23.09 -8.66
CA GLY A 406 3.05 22.13 -8.10
C GLY A 406 4.23 21.83 -9.03
N GLU A 407 3.97 21.68 -10.33
CA GLU A 407 5.01 21.50 -11.34
C GLU A 407 5.92 22.74 -11.44
N GLU A 408 5.36 23.95 -11.41
CA GLU A 408 6.15 25.19 -11.42
C GLU A 408 6.98 25.39 -10.14
N ALA A 409 6.45 24.99 -8.98
CA ALA A 409 7.22 25.02 -7.73
C ALA A 409 8.40 24.05 -7.79
N TRP A 410 8.18 22.81 -8.25
CA TRP A 410 9.23 21.81 -8.38
C TRP A 410 10.31 22.24 -9.40
N GLN A 411 9.92 22.80 -10.54
CA GLN A 411 10.87 23.29 -11.53
C GLN A 411 11.74 24.44 -10.99
N ARG A 412 11.19 25.34 -10.17
CA ARG A 412 11.96 26.40 -9.49
C ARG A 412 12.97 25.83 -8.52
N GLU A 413 12.60 24.82 -7.72
CA GLU A 413 13.53 24.15 -6.80
C GLU A 413 14.68 23.46 -7.53
N VAL A 414 14.39 22.74 -8.63
CA VAL A 414 15.43 22.08 -9.45
C VAL A 414 16.39 23.10 -10.06
N ALA A 415 15.87 24.22 -10.58
CA ALA A 415 16.70 25.28 -11.13
C ALA A 415 17.60 25.93 -10.06
N ALA A 416 17.06 26.19 -8.87
CA ALA A 416 17.80 26.74 -7.74
C ALA A 416 18.91 25.79 -7.26
N ALA A 417 18.62 24.50 -7.13
CA ALA A 417 19.61 23.48 -6.74
C ALA A 417 20.76 23.38 -7.75
N ARG A 418 20.47 23.48 -9.05
CA ARG A 418 21.50 23.47 -10.10
C ARG A 418 22.36 24.72 -10.10
N ALA A 419 21.76 25.89 -9.89
CA ALA A 419 22.51 27.14 -9.76
C ALA A 419 23.45 27.11 -8.55
N GLN A 420 23.00 26.56 -7.41
CA GLN A 420 23.86 26.37 -6.24
C GLN A 420 25.01 25.40 -6.52
N ALA A 421 24.75 24.29 -7.22
CA ALA A 421 25.80 23.34 -7.61
C ALA A 421 26.81 23.96 -8.58
N ALA A 422 26.37 24.79 -9.52
CA ALA A 422 27.26 25.51 -10.43
C ALA A 422 28.17 26.48 -9.67
N ALA A 423 27.62 27.26 -8.73
CA ALA A 423 28.41 28.16 -7.89
C ALA A 423 29.47 27.39 -7.06
N ALA A 424 29.09 26.25 -6.47
CA ALA A 424 30.01 25.41 -5.72
C ALA A 424 31.14 24.82 -6.60
N ALA A 425 30.85 24.49 -7.86
CA ALA A 425 31.86 24.02 -8.82
C ALA A 425 32.88 25.12 -9.17
N VAL A 426 32.44 26.37 -9.31
CA VAL A 426 33.34 27.52 -9.49
C VAL A 426 34.25 27.70 -8.28
N GLU A 427 33.70 27.65 -7.06
CA GLU A 427 34.50 27.75 -5.83
C GLU A 427 35.51 26.60 -5.68
N ALA A 428 35.18 25.41 -6.19
CA ALA A 428 36.06 24.26 -6.21
C ALA A 428 37.14 24.30 -7.31
N GLY A 429 37.15 25.34 -8.16
CA GLY A 429 38.11 25.47 -9.26
C GLY A 429 37.81 24.55 -10.45
N ASP A 430 36.57 24.13 -10.63
CA ASP A 430 36.11 23.32 -11.78
C ASP A 430 35.13 24.13 -12.66
N PRO A 431 35.64 25.05 -13.51
CA PRO A 431 34.81 25.87 -14.37
C PRO A 431 34.09 25.05 -15.44
N GLY A 432 34.62 23.89 -15.83
CA GLY A 432 33.97 23.01 -16.81
C GLY A 432 32.71 22.38 -16.25
N LEU A 433 32.74 21.91 -15.01
CA LEU A 433 31.54 21.41 -14.33
C LEU A 433 30.51 22.52 -14.10
N ALA A 434 30.94 23.73 -13.75
CA ALA A 434 30.05 24.88 -13.60
C ALA A 434 29.30 25.20 -14.90
N GLU A 435 30.01 25.26 -16.03
CA GLU A 435 29.42 25.53 -17.36
C GLU A 435 28.39 24.45 -17.74
N VAL A 436 28.68 23.17 -17.49
CA VAL A 436 27.76 22.06 -17.75
C VAL A 436 26.50 22.16 -16.87
N LEU A 437 26.64 22.54 -15.60
CA LEU A 437 25.51 22.69 -14.68
C LEU A 437 24.64 23.90 -15.05
N GLU A 438 25.22 25.02 -15.48
CA GLU A 438 24.49 26.18 -15.99
C GLU A 438 23.76 25.87 -17.29
N ALA A 439 24.43 25.23 -18.26
CA ALA A 439 23.80 24.81 -19.51
C ALA A 439 22.64 23.84 -19.25
N SER A 440 22.80 22.92 -18.28
CA SER A 440 21.74 22.01 -17.85
C SER A 440 20.55 22.74 -17.20
N ALA A 441 20.81 23.77 -16.39
CA ALA A 441 19.76 24.60 -15.80
C ALA A 441 18.98 25.36 -16.89
N HIS A 442 19.68 25.93 -17.88
CA HIS A 442 19.06 26.64 -19.00
C HIS A 442 18.21 25.70 -19.88
N ALA A 443 18.75 24.53 -20.25
CA ALA A 443 18.02 23.55 -21.07
C ALA A 443 16.72 23.08 -20.40
N PHE A 444 16.75 22.93 -19.07
CA PHE A 444 15.57 22.55 -18.30
C PHE A 444 14.53 23.68 -18.22
N ALA A 445 14.98 24.93 -18.10
CA ALA A 445 14.09 26.09 -18.14
C ALA A 445 13.43 26.26 -19.53
N GLU A 446 14.16 25.99 -20.62
CA GLU A 446 13.62 25.98 -21.99
C GLU A 446 12.60 24.85 -22.20
N GLU A 447 12.88 23.62 -21.74
CA GLU A 447 11.92 22.51 -21.80
C GLU A 447 10.64 22.84 -21.03
N ALA A 448 10.76 23.48 -19.87
CA ALA A 448 9.63 23.96 -19.08
C ALA A 448 8.81 25.03 -19.82
N ARG A 449 9.44 25.94 -20.57
CA ARG A 449 8.73 26.90 -21.43
C ARG A 449 8.00 26.21 -22.57
N HIS A 450 8.59 25.19 -23.19
CA HIS A 450 7.96 24.45 -24.29
C HIS A 450 6.76 23.59 -23.88
N ARG A 451 6.67 23.21 -22.61
CA ARG A 451 5.54 22.45 -22.06
C ARG A 451 4.35 23.33 -21.66
N ARG A 452 4.58 24.63 -21.44
CA ARG A 452 3.53 25.64 -21.26
C ARG A 452 2.99 26.06 -22.62
#